data_AF-A0A932NL40-F1
#
_entry.id   AF-A0A932NL40-F1
#
_cell.length_a   1.000
_cell.length_b   1.000
_cell.length_c   1.000
_cell.angle_alpha   90.00
_cell.angle_beta   90.00
_cell.angle_gamma   90.00
#
_symmetry.space_group_name_H-M   'P 1'
#
loop_
_entity.id
_entity.type
_entity.pdbx_description
1 polymer ?
#
loop_
_entity_poly.entity_id
_entity_poly.type
_entity_poly.pdbx_seq_one_letter_code
_entity_poly.pdbx_strand_id
1 'polypeptide(L)'
;MKKICCLFLVVVIHMQAFSFAFAQGVRQKDSTVVSVGELSDVEGNEWAYNAVRELVEKYDVLGGYPDGTFRGETKGTRFELAAAVYDLATYFSDEVALDREDLAKLADLLDEFSGEIKAIQGRVDQIEQKLATVETNVGVLQTKTTQLEGTVNDHSLTLEEYAKRLAYAERSKGFLIERLFKGVIVDVRDIYRGIFSTTFTPVRNILTKDDNQ
;
A
#
# COMPACT_ATOMS: atom_id res chain seq x y z
N MET A 1 31.36 30.84 -48.43
CA MET A 1 30.38 30.01 -47.69
C MET A 1 29.43 30.84 -46.81
N LYS A 2 29.91 31.79 -45.97
CA LYS A 2 29.04 32.61 -45.10
C LYS A 2 27.95 33.43 -45.83
N LYS A 3 28.23 33.97 -47.02
CA LYS A 3 27.27 34.79 -47.80
C LYS A 3 26.11 33.99 -48.41
N ILE A 4 26.32 32.70 -48.69
CA ILE A 4 25.30 31.82 -49.29
C ILE A 4 24.32 31.33 -48.21
N CYS A 5 24.79 31.09 -46.98
CA CYS A 5 23.92 30.79 -45.84
C CYS A 5 22.97 31.94 -45.47
N CYS A 6 23.42 33.20 -45.50
CA CYS A 6 22.56 34.34 -45.15
C CYS A 6 21.44 34.55 -46.17
N LEU A 7 21.70 34.36 -47.47
CA LEU A 7 20.67 34.49 -48.50
C LEU A 7 19.61 33.39 -48.38
N PHE A 8 20.02 32.16 -48.06
CA PHE A 8 19.08 31.05 -47.84
C PHE A 8 18.16 31.29 -46.63
N LEU A 9 18.71 31.81 -45.53
CA LEU A 9 17.93 32.15 -44.35
C LEU A 9 16.94 33.29 -44.61
N VAL A 10 17.34 34.34 -45.34
CA VAL A 10 16.46 35.47 -45.67
C VAL A 10 15.32 35.03 -46.60
N VAL A 11 15.59 34.16 -47.58
CA VAL A 11 14.56 33.62 -48.49
C VAL A 11 13.58 32.72 -47.75
N VAL A 12 14.05 31.87 -46.83
CA VAL A 12 13.17 31.04 -46.00
C VAL A 12 12.29 31.91 -45.09
N ILE A 13 12.83 32.96 -44.48
CA ILE A 13 12.06 33.88 -43.61
C ILE A 13 10.99 34.64 -44.41
N HIS A 14 11.30 35.11 -45.63
CA HIS A 14 10.31 35.79 -46.49
C HIS A 14 9.25 34.83 -47.04
N MET A 15 9.62 33.57 -47.31
CA MET A 15 8.71 32.55 -47.81
C MET A 15 7.74 32.05 -46.72
N GLN A 16 8.15 32.06 -45.45
CA GLN A 16 7.27 31.76 -44.30
C GLN A 16 6.35 32.94 -43.93
N ALA A 17 6.82 34.18 -44.11
CA ALA A 17 6.00 35.39 -43.87
C ALA A 17 4.92 35.59 -44.94
N PHE A 18 5.18 35.21 -46.19
CA PHE A 18 4.22 35.33 -47.29
C PHE A 18 3.01 34.40 -47.11
N SER A 19 3.21 33.22 -46.49
CA SER A 19 2.11 32.33 -46.11
C SER A 19 1.28 32.87 -44.93
N PHE A 20 1.87 33.70 -44.06
CA PHE A 20 1.16 34.27 -42.91
C PHE A 20 0.26 35.45 -43.29
N ALA A 21 0.59 36.18 -44.37
CA ALA A 21 -0.17 37.34 -44.84
C ALA A 21 -1.43 36.98 -45.66
N PHE A 22 -1.57 35.74 -46.14
CA PHE A 22 -2.76 35.29 -46.88
C PHE A 22 -3.85 34.68 -45.97
N ALA A 23 -3.57 34.52 -44.67
CA ALA A 23 -4.49 33.89 -43.71
C ALA A 23 -5.46 34.86 -43.02
N GLN A 24 -5.40 36.16 -43.30
CA GLN A 24 -6.32 37.15 -42.70
C GLN A 24 -7.12 37.92 -43.75
N GLY A 25 -7.96 37.19 -44.48
CA GLY A 25 -9.23 37.73 -44.93
C GLY A 25 -10.26 37.58 -43.81
N VAL A 26 -10.11 38.32 -42.71
CA VAL A 26 -11.15 38.39 -41.67
C VAL A 26 -12.36 39.03 -42.33
N ARG A 27 -13.34 38.19 -42.69
CA ARG A 27 -14.68 38.65 -43.06
C ARG A 27 -15.26 39.27 -41.80
N GLN A 28 -15.29 40.61 -41.77
CA GLN A 28 -16.04 41.34 -40.77
C GLN A 28 -17.51 41.00 -41.03
N LYS A 29 -18.05 40.02 -40.28
CA LYS A 29 -19.49 39.82 -40.15
C LYS A 29 -19.95 41.10 -39.46
N ASP A 30 -20.45 42.07 -40.23
CA ASP A 30 -21.20 43.20 -39.66
C ASP A 30 -22.34 42.55 -38.90
N SER A 31 -22.14 42.39 -37.60
CA SER A 31 -23.07 41.74 -36.68
C SER A 31 -24.21 42.73 -36.46
N THR A 32 -25.10 42.82 -37.43
CA THR A 32 -26.48 43.17 -37.13
C THR A 32 -26.97 42.04 -36.23
N VAL A 33 -26.89 42.26 -34.91
CA VAL A 33 -27.47 41.35 -33.93
C VAL A 33 -28.95 41.33 -34.24
N VAL A 34 -29.44 40.21 -34.78
CA VAL A 34 -30.86 39.98 -35.01
C VAL A 34 -31.28 38.95 -33.96
N SER A 35 -31.89 39.38 -32.86
CA SER A 35 -32.59 38.45 -31.96
C SER A 35 -33.79 37.86 -32.71
N VAL A 36 -34.22 36.65 -32.36
CA VAL A 36 -35.44 36.09 -32.99
C VAL A 36 -36.68 36.93 -32.70
N GLY A 37 -36.67 37.73 -31.63
CA GLY A 37 -37.71 38.73 -31.36
C GLY A 37 -37.70 39.94 -32.30
N GLU A 38 -36.64 40.14 -33.09
CA GLU A 38 -36.52 41.22 -34.09
C GLU A 38 -36.92 40.74 -35.49
N LEU A 39 -37.15 39.43 -35.66
CA LEU A 39 -37.66 38.86 -36.90
C LEU A 39 -39.18 39.07 -36.96
N SER A 40 -39.63 39.87 -37.93
CA SER A 40 -41.03 40.28 -38.06
C SER A 40 -42.01 39.17 -38.47
N ASP A 41 -41.49 38.03 -38.92
CA ASP A 41 -42.23 36.92 -39.52
C ASP A 41 -42.07 35.59 -38.77
N VAL A 42 -41.47 35.61 -37.57
CA VAL A 42 -41.28 34.41 -36.74
C VAL A 42 -42.12 34.52 -35.47
N GLU A 43 -43.25 33.81 -35.45
CA GLU A 43 -44.16 33.81 -34.30
C GLU A 43 -43.78 32.76 -33.24
N GLY A 44 -43.99 33.10 -31.96
CA GLY A 44 -43.61 32.27 -30.81
C GLY A 44 -44.30 30.90 -30.69
N ASN A 45 -45.34 30.62 -31.49
CA ASN A 45 -46.12 29.38 -31.44
C ASN A 45 -45.79 28.40 -32.59
N GLU A 46 -44.80 28.71 -33.43
CA GLU A 46 -44.39 27.80 -34.50
C GLU A 46 -43.52 26.65 -33.98
N TRP A 47 -43.68 25.46 -34.57
CA TRP A 47 -42.90 24.27 -34.19
C TRP A 47 -41.38 24.48 -34.38
N ALA A 48 -40.98 25.35 -35.31
CA ALA A 48 -39.59 25.67 -35.60
C ALA A 48 -39.03 26.82 -34.75
N TYR A 49 -39.88 27.54 -34.00
CA TYR A 49 -39.51 28.74 -33.25
C TYR A 49 -38.33 28.49 -32.30
N ASN A 50 -38.40 27.42 -31.49
CA ASN A 50 -37.34 27.09 -30.55
C ASN A 50 -36.02 26.74 -31.25
N ALA A 51 -36.09 26.06 -32.39
CA ALA A 51 -34.90 25.67 -33.16
C ALA A 51 -34.24 26.91 -33.79
N VAL A 52 -35.02 27.80 -34.38
CA VAL A 52 -34.52 29.07 -34.96
C VAL A 52 -33.95 29.96 -33.85
N ARG A 53 -34.64 30.07 -32.71
CA ARG A 53 -34.15 30.82 -31.53
C ARG A 53 -32.78 30.35 -31.07
N GLU A 54 -32.60 29.05 -30.90
CA GLU A 54 -31.29 28.54 -30.48
C GLU A 54 -30.21 28.78 -31.54
N LEU A 55 -30.51 28.57 -32.83
CA LEU A 55 -29.54 28.76 -33.90
C LEU A 55 -29.10 30.22 -34.10
N VAL A 56 -30.01 31.16 -33.86
CA VAL A 56 -29.76 32.60 -33.99
C VAL A 56 -29.14 33.18 -32.71
N GLU A 57 -29.73 32.90 -31.54
CA GLU A 57 -29.33 33.57 -30.28
C GLU A 57 -28.20 32.85 -29.54
N LYS A 58 -28.16 31.51 -29.61
CA LYS A 58 -27.19 30.71 -28.84
C LYS A 58 -25.96 30.33 -29.68
N TYR A 59 -26.19 29.96 -30.93
CA TYR A 59 -25.13 29.44 -31.80
C TYR A 59 -24.61 30.47 -32.82
N ASP A 60 -25.32 31.59 -33.06
CA ASP A 60 -24.98 32.62 -34.07
C ASP A 60 -24.68 32.06 -35.48
N VAL A 61 -25.25 30.90 -35.79
CA VAL A 61 -25.05 30.17 -37.06
C VAL A 61 -26.03 30.63 -38.13
N LEU A 62 -27.19 31.16 -37.72
CA LEU A 62 -28.21 31.67 -38.62
C LEU A 62 -28.46 33.16 -38.37
N GLY A 63 -28.56 33.92 -39.46
CA GLY A 63 -28.97 35.33 -39.43
C GLY A 63 -30.19 35.53 -40.34
N GLY A 64 -31.08 36.44 -39.95
CA GLY A 64 -32.19 36.88 -40.78
C GLY A 64 -31.74 37.64 -42.02
N TYR A 65 -32.68 37.90 -42.92
CA TYR A 65 -32.49 38.78 -44.06
C TYR A 65 -32.31 40.25 -43.61
N PRO A 66 -31.68 41.10 -44.44
CA PRO A 66 -31.47 42.52 -44.11
C PRO A 66 -32.76 43.33 -43.88
N ASP A 67 -33.91 42.80 -44.30
CA ASP A 67 -35.23 43.39 -44.07
C ASP A 67 -35.86 42.97 -42.73
N GLY A 68 -35.15 42.21 -41.89
CA GLY A 68 -35.64 41.75 -40.59
C GLY A 68 -36.63 40.60 -40.69
N THR A 69 -36.52 39.76 -41.73
CA THR A 69 -37.35 38.55 -41.91
C THR A 69 -36.51 37.28 -41.92
N PHE A 70 -37.08 36.12 -41.60
CA PHE A 70 -36.46 34.79 -41.70
C PHE A 70 -36.89 34.04 -42.96
N ARG A 71 -38.10 34.31 -43.44
CA ARG A 71 -38.77 33.75 -44.62
C ARG A 71 -38.93 32.23 -44.57
N GLY A 72 -39.36 31.70 -43.43
CA GLY A 72 -39.49 30.25 -43.19
C GLY A 72 -40.41 29.50 -44.15
N GLU A 73 -41.47 30.15 -44.65
CA GLU A 73 -42.41 29.54 -45.61
C GLU A 73 -41.95 29.59 -47.08
N THR A 74 -40.87 30.31 -47.38
CA THR A 74 -40.37 30.50 -48.74
C THR A 74 -39.29 29.47 -49.10
N LYS A 75 -39.24 29.05 -50.37
CA LYS A 75 -38.15 28.19 -50.87
C LYS A 75 -36.83 28.96 -50.88
N GLY A 76 -35.87 28.52 -50.08
CA GLY A 76 -34.51 29.08 -50.08
C GLY A 76 -33.68 28.69 -51.31
N THR A 77 -32.65 29.48 -51.59
CA THR A 77 -31.68 29.18 -52.64
C THR A 77 -30.62 28.19 -52.15
N ARG A 78 -29.99 27.45 -53.07
CA ARG A 78 -28.86 26.57 -52.71
C ARG A 78 -27.68 27.35 -52.12
N PHE A 79 -27.56 28.63 -52.43
CA PHE A 79 -26.51 29.50 -51.92
C PHE A 79 -26.75 29.87 -50.45
N GLU A 80 -28.00 30.17 -50.07
CA GLU A 80 -28.38 30.40 -48.67
C GLU A 80 -28.12 29.16 -47.81
N LEU A 81 -28.48 27.98 -48.32
CA LEU A 81 -28.18 26.72 -47.63
C LEU A 81 -26.68 26.49 -47.47
N ALA A 82 -25.88 26.79 -48.51
CA ALA A 82 -24.43 26.62 -48.44
C ALA A 82 -23.78 27.55 -47.41
N ALA A 83 -24.27 28.79 -47.28
CA ALA A 83 -23.79 29.73 -46.26
C ALA A 83 -24.13 29.24 -44.85
N ALA A 84 -25.38 28.82 -44.60
CA ALA A 84 -25.78 28.28 -43.30
C ALA A 84 -25.00 27.03 -42.89
N VAL A 85 -24.73 26.11 -43.84
CA VAL A 85 -23.93 24.91 -43.58
C VAL A 85 -22.47 25.25 -43.33
N TYR A 86 -21.93 26.26 -44.01
CA TYR A 86 -20.57 26.75 -43.76
C TYR A 86 -20.44 27.32 -42.35
N ASP A 87 -21.36 28.20 -41.93
CA ASP A 87 -21.34 28.81 -40.59
C ASP A 87 -21.51 27.76 -39.48
N LEU A 88 -22.33 26.74 -39.72
CA LEU A 88 -22.49 25.59 -38.81
C LEU A 88 -21.18 24.79 -38.69
N ALA A 89 -20.51 24.53 -39.81
CA ALA A 89 -19.25 23.80 -39.82
C ALA A 89 -18.13 24.57 -39.12
N THR A 90 -18.10 25.90 -39.24
CA THR A 90 -17.15 26.74 -38.51
C THR A 90 -17.43 26.75 -37.00
N TYR A 91 -18.70 26.83 -36.59
CA TYR A 91 -19.08 26.73 -35.17
C TYR A 91 -18.57 25.43 -34.54
N PHE A 92 -18.81 24.29 -35.19
CA PHE A 92 -18.29 23.01 -34.69
C PHE A 92 -16.77 22.91 -34.75
N SER A 93 -16.11 23.56 -35.70
CA SER A 93 -14.65 23.59 -35.75
C SER A 93 -14.05 24.39 -34.60
N ASP A 94 -14.71 25.46 -34.17
CA ASP A 94 -14.26 26.31 -33.07
C ASP A 94 -14.59 25.70 -31.69
N GLU A 95 -15.74 25.02 -31.53
CA GLU A 95 -16.12 24.35 -30.27
C GLU A 95 -15.38 22.99 -30.07
N VAL A 96 -14.97 22.32 -31.15
CA VAL A 96 -14.13 21.09 -31.10
C VAL A 96 -12.65 21.42 -30.89
N ALA A 97 -12.25 22.68 -31.04
CA ALA A 97 -11.00 23.16 -30.48
C ALA A 97 -11.19 23.27 -28.95
N LEU A 98 -11.09 22.14 -28.23
CA LEU A 98 -10.79 22.13 -26.80
C LEU A 98 -9.79 23.25 -26.56
N ASP A 99 -10.17 24.24 -25.76
CA ASP A 99 -9.35 25.43 -25.52
C ASP A 99 -7.92 24.96 -25.26
N ARG A 100 -6.95 25.52 -25.98
CA ARG A 100 -5.54 25.12 -25.84
C ARG A 100 -5.08 25.13 -24.38
N GLU A 101 -5.73 25.96 -23.58
CA GLU A 101 -5.59 26.05 -22.13
C GLU A 101 -6.00 24.76 -21.40
N ASP A 102 -7.14 24.16 -21.74
CA ASP A 102 -7.60 22.93 -21.09
C ASP A 102 -6.79 21.70 -21.51
N LEU A 103 -6.29 21.69 -22.75
CA LEU A 103 -5.29 20.70 -23.17
C LEU A 103 -3.97 20.84 -22.42
N ALA A 104 -3.55 22.08 -22.11
CA ALA A 104 -2.37 22.33 -21.29
C ALA A 104 -2.58 21.87 -19.83
N LYS A 105 -3.73 22.18 -19.23
CA LYS A 105 -4.09 21.69 -17.88
C LYS A 105 -4.10 20.17 -17.82
N LEU A 106 -4.64 19.50 -18.84
CA LEU A 106 -4.66 18.04 -18.91
C LEU A 106 -3.24 17.46 -19.02
N ALA A 107 -2.36 18.09 -19.79
CA ALA A 107 -0.96 17.70 -19.91
C ALA A 107 -0.21 17.85 -18.57
N ASP A 108 -0.43 18.96 -17.86
CA ASP A 108 0.15 19.18 -16.53
C ASP A 108 -0.36 18.15 -15.52
N LEU A 109 -1.67 17.86 -15.53
CA LEU A 109 -2.26 16.84 -14.65
C LEU A 109 -1.70 15.44 -14.95
N LEU A 110 -1.49 15.10 -16.23
CA LEU A 110 -0.89 13.82 -16.62
C LEU A 110 0.58 13.71 -16.18
N ASP A 111 1.34 14.80 -16.19
CA ASP A 111 2.71 14.82 -15.66
C ASP A 111 2.71 14.65 -14.14
N GLU A 112 1.78 15.30 -13.44
CA GLU A 112 1.58 15.11 -12.00
C GLU A 112 1.20 13.67 -11.65
N PHE A 113 0.22 13.07 -12.34
CA PHE A 113 -0.16 11.67 -12.16
C PHE A 113 1.00 10.71 -12.43
N SER A 114 1.81 10.98 -13.46
CA SER A 114 3.03 10.21 -13.75
C SER A 114 4.05 10.33 -12.60
N GLY A 115 4.22 11.53 -12.05
CA GLY A 115 5.04 11.78 -10.86
C GLY A 115 4.54 11.02 -9.63
N GLU A 116 3.24 11.06 -9.35
CA GLU A 116 2.63 10.33 -8.23
C GLU A 116 2.76 8.81 -8.38
N ILE A 117 2.56 8.27 -9.58
CA ILE A 117 2.72 6.83 -9.83
C ILE A 117 4.16 6.40 -9.54
N LYS A 118 5.17 7.17 -9.97
CA LYS A 118 6.57 6.89 -9.64
C LYS A 118 6.84 6.96 -8.14
N ALA A 119 6.24 7.93 -7.44
CA ALA A 119 6.36 8.02 -5.99
C ALA A 119 5.72 6.82 -5.27
N ILE A 120 4.57 6.35 -5.75
CA ILE A 120 3.91 5.14 -5.24
C ILE A 120 4.76 3.91 -5.52
N GLN A 121 5.32 3.76 -6.73
CA GLN A 121 6.25 2.68 -7.06
C GLN A 121 7.45 2.66 -6.09
N GLY A 122 8.07 3.81 -5.85
CA GLY A 122 9.17 3.90 -4.88
C GLY A 122 8.77 3.52 -3.45
N ARG A 123 7.53 3.81 -3.03
CA ARG A 123 7.00 3.37 -1.72
C ARG A 123 6.76 1.86 -1.68
N VAL A 124 6.28 1.27 -2.78
CA VAL A 124 6.11 -0.18 -2.91
C VAL A 124 7.46 -0.88 -2.80
N ASP A 125 8.47 -0.43 -3.54
CA ASP A 125 9.84 -0.98 -3.48
C ASP A 125 10.42 -0.93 -2.05
N GLN A 126 10.21 0.18 -1.34
CA GLN A 126 10.64 0.31 0.05
C GLN A 126 9.90 -0.66 1.00
N ILE A 127 8.61 -0.89 0.76
CA ILE A 127 7.81 -1.83 1.56
C ILE A 127 8.30 -3.27 1.29
N GLU A 128 8.56 -3.62 0.04
CA GLU A 128 9.10 -4.93 -0.33
C GLU A 128 10.47 -5.19 0.30
N GLN A 129 11.37 -4.20 0.32
CA GLN A 129 12.66 -4.29 1.02
C GLN A 129 12.50 -4.49 2.53
N LYS A 130 11.56 -3.76 3.15
CA LYS A 130 11.24 -3.93 4.58
C LYS A 130 10.66 -5.32 4.86
N LEU A 131 9.79 -5.83 3.98
CA LEU A 131 9.22 -7.16 4.10
C LEU A 131 10.33 -8.23 4.05
N ALA A 132 11.23 -8.17 3.08
CA ALA A 132 12.37 -9.09 2.99
C ALA A 132 13.27 -9.07 4.24
N THR A 133 13.47 -7.89 4.82
CA THR A 133 14.21 -7.74 6.09
C THR A 133 13.47 -8.40 7.25
N VAL A 134 12.15 -8.19 7.34
CA VAL A 134 11.31 -8.80 8.38
C VAL A 134 11.30 -10.32 8.24
N GLU A 135 11.14 -10.85 7.03
CA GLU A 135 11.17 -12.29 6.76
C GLU A 135 12.50 -12.93 7.19
N THR A 136 13.62 -12.27 6.88
CA THR A 136 14.96 -12.71 7.32
C THR A 136 15.05 -12.73 8.85
N ASN A 137 14.59 -11.67 9.51
CA ASN A 137 14.60 -11.59 10.98
C ASN A 137 13.72 -12.67 11.61
N VAL A 138 12.55 -12.95 11.04
CA VAL A 138 11.65 -14.03 11.50
C VAL A 138 12.36 -15.38 11.37
N GLY A 139 13.02 -15.65 10.23
CA GLY A 139 13.80 -16.88 10.06
C GLY A 139 14.91 -17.02 11.10
N VAL A 140 15.69 -15.96 11.34
CA VAL A 140 16.74 -15.96 12.37
C VAL A 140 16.14 -16.21 13.77
N LEU A 141 15.05 -15.54 14.12
CA LEU A 141 14.40 -15.72 15.43
C LEU A 141 13.86 -17.14 15.59
N GLN A 142 13.25 -17.72 14.56
CA GLN A 142 12.79 -19.11 14.59
C GLN A 142 13.94 -20.08 14.85
N THR A 143 15.08 -19.92 14.16
CA THR A 143 16.25 -20.77 14.42
C THR A 143 16.81 -20.63 15.83
N LYS A 144 16.80 -19.41 16.39
CA LYS A 144 17.22 -19.18 17.79
C LYS A 144 16.26 -19.85 18.77
N THR A 145 14.96 -19.76 18.52
CA THR A 145 13.94 -20.41 19.36
C THR A 145 14.13 -21.93 19.36
N THR A 146 14.30 -22.56 18.20
CA THR A 146 14.51 -24.02 18.16
C THR A 146 15.81 -24.46 18.85
N GLN A 147 16.88 -23.65 18.74
CA GLN A 147 18.14 -23.90 19.47
C GLN A 147 17.96 -23.77 20.99
N LEU A 148 17.25 -22.74 21.44
CA LEU A 148 16.96 -22.53 22.86
C LEU A 148 16.08 -23.66 23.41
N GLU A 149 15.05 -24.08 22.70
CA GLU A 149 14.20 -25.22 23.06
C GLU A 149 15.03 -26.50 23.22
N GLY A 150 15.95 -26.77 22.29
CA GLY A 150 16.89 -27.90 22.40
C GLY A 150 17.76 -27.81 23.66
N THR A 151 18.35 -26.65 23.91
CA THR A 151 19.21 -26.42 25.09
C THR A 151 18.44 -26.57 26.41
N VAL A 152 17.20 -26.07 26.46
CA VAL A 152 16.31 -26.20 27.63
C VAL A 152 15.96 -27.66 27.88
N ASN A 153 15.64 -28.42 26.83
CA ASN A 153 15.37 -29.85 26.93
C ASN A 153 16.59 -30.61 27.44
N ASP A 154 17.77 -30.36 26.87
CA ASP A 154 19.02 -30.98 27.31
C ASP A 154 19.28 -30.68 28.80
N HIS A 155 19.20 -29.42 29.20
CA HIS A 155 19.34 -29.04 30.61
C HIS A 155 18.31 -29.71 31.51
N SER A 156 17.05 -29.82 31.09
CA SER A 156 16.01 -30.52 31.86
C SER A 156 16.36 -31.99 32.11
N LEU A 157 16.90 -32.68 31.10
CA LEU A 157 17.34 -34.07 31.21
C LEU A 157 18.55 -34.21 32.15
N THR A 158 19.51 -33.28 32.06
CA THR A 158 20.66 -33.29 32.98
C THR A 158 20.23 -33.06 34.43
N LEU A 159 19.29 -32.14 34.68
CA LEU A 159 18.76 -31.91 36.03
C LEU A 159 18.06 -33.15 36.58
N GLU A 160 17.30 -33.87 35.75
CA GLU A 160 16.68 -35.13 36.12
C GLU A 160 17.74 -36.20 36.47
N GLU A 161 18.82 -36.28 35.69
CA GLU A 161 19.94 -37.19 35.97
C GLU A 161 20.62 -36.85 37.30
N TYR A 162 20.94 -35.57 37.55
CA TYR A 162 21.52 -35.12 38.82
C TYR A 162 20.60 -35.43 40.00
N ALA A 163 19.28 -35.24 39.86
CA ALA A 163 18.31 -35.57 40.90
C ALA A 163 18.33 -37.07 41.25
N LYS A 164 18.37 -37.96 40.24
CA LYS A 164 18.48 -39.42 40.44
C LYS A 164 19.78 -39.79 41.16
N ARG A 165 20.90 -39.19 40.76
CA ARG A 165 22.22 -39.43 41.37
C ARG A 165 22.27 -38.98 42.83
N LEU A 166 21.66 -37.84 43.16
CA LEU A 166 21.57 -37.35 44.52
C LEU A 166 20.73 -38.29 45.40
N ALA A 167 19.55 -38.70 44.92
CA ALA A 167 18.68 -39.64 45.64
C ALA A 167 19.36 -40.98 45.93
N TYR A 168 20.15 -41.50 44.97
CA TYR A 168 20.95 -42.71 45.18
C TYR A 168 22.02 -42.51 46.27
N ALA A 169 22.73 -41.39 46.23
CA ALA A 169 23.77 -41.09 47.21
C ALA A 169 23.20 -40.92 48.64
N GLU A 170 22.05 -40.25 48.79
CA GLU A 170 21.36 -40.10 50.07
C GLU A 170 20.90 -41.44 50.63
N ARG A 171 20.33 -42.31 49.78
CA ARG A 171 19.93 -43.67 50.18
C ARG A 171 21.13 -44.51 50.62
N SER A 172 22.25 -44.42 49.91
CA SER A 172 23.48 -45.12 50.26
C SER A 172 24.05 -44.65 51.61
N LYS A 173 24.06 -43.33 51.86
CA LYS A 173 24.45 -42.78 53.18
C LYS A 173 23.55 -43.32 54.30
N GLY A 174 22.24 -43.35 54.10
CA GLY A 174 21.30 -43.94 55.06
C GLY A 174 21.60 -45.41 55.38
N PHE A 175 21.90 -46.22 54.35
CA PHE A 175 22.30 -47.62 54.53
C PHE A 175 23.62 -47.79 55.30
N LEU A 176 24.62 -46.96 55.01
CA LEU A 176 25.88 -46.97 55.75
C LEU A 176 25.67 -46.59 57.22
N ILE A 177 24.86 -45.57 57.48
CA ILE A 177 24.48 -45.15 58.84
C ILE A 177 23.79 -46.31 59.58
N GLU A 178 22.82 -46.99 58.96
CA GLU A 178 22.14 -48.14 59.56
C GLU A 178 23.10 -49.29 59.93
N ARG A 179 24.03 -49.64 59.03
CA ARG A 179 25.06 -50.66 59.29
C ARG A 179 25.97 -50.27 60.45
N LEU A 180 26.38 -49.00 60.53
CA LEU A 180 27.20 -48.49 61.63
C LEU A 180 26.45 -48.59 62.96
N PHE A 181 25.19 -48.14 63.03
CA PHE A 181 24.38 -48.23 64.24
C PHE A 181 24.16 -49.68 64.70
N LYS A 182 23.83 -50.59 63.78
CA LYS A 182 23.67 -52.02 64.13
C LYS A 182 24.97 -52.64 64.65
N GLY A 183 26.12 -52.28 64.06
CA GLY A 183 27.44 -52.72 64.55
C GLY A 183 27.68 -52.26 65.98
N VAL A 184 27.52 -50.95 66.25
CA VAL A 184 27.71 -50.38 67.58
C VAL A 184 26.78 -51.01 68.63
N ILE A 185 25.50 -51.21 68.29
CA ILE A 185 24.54 -51.86 69.21
C ILE A 185 24.96 -53.30 69.52
N VAL A 186 25.42 -54.05 68.51
CA VAL A 186 25.92 -55.42 68.68
C VAL A 186 27.15 -55.43 69.58
N ASP A 187 28.13 -54.55 69.33
CA ASP A 187 29.35 -54.44 70.12
C ASP A 187 29.04 -54.11 71.58
N VAL A 188 28.18 -53.11 71.83
CA VAL A 188 27.76 -52.72 73.19
C VAL A 188 27.05 -53.88 73.90
N ARG A 189 26.18 -54.61 73.21
CA ARG A 189 25.46 -55.76 73.76
C ARG A 189 26.42 -56.89 74.13
N ASP A 190 27.39 -57.18 73.27
CA ASP A 190 28.31 -58.29 73.47
C ASP A 190 29.32 -57.97 74.58
N ILE A 191 29.74 -56.70 74.70
CA ILE A 191 30.49 -56.17 75.87
C ILE A 191 29.67 -56.33 77.16
N TYR A 192 28.41 -55.91 77.16
CA TYR A 192 27.54 -56.01 78.34
C TYR A 192 27.37 -57.48 78.79
N ARG A 193 27.14 -58.40 77.85
CA ARG A 193 27.07 -59.84 78.14
C ARG A 193 28.37 -60.41 78.68
N GLY A 194 29.52 -59.99 78.14
CA GLY A 194 30.84 -60.43 78.61
C GLY A 194 31.15 -59.94 80.03
N ILE A 195 30.83 -58.69 80.34
CA ILE A 195 30.97 -58.14 81.71
C ILE A 195 30.03 -58.87 82.66
N PHE A 196 28.75 -59.01 82.30
CA PHE A 196 27.77 -59.69 83.14
C PHE A 196 28.14 -61.16 83.37
N SER A 197 28.66 -61.87 82.35
CA SER A 197 29.05 -63.27 82.49
C SER A 197 30.27 -63.46 83.40
N THR A 198 31.26 -62.57 83.31
CA THR A 198 32.52 -62.66 84.08
C THR A 198 32.39 -62.16 85.51
N THR A 199 31.55 -61.15 85.75
CA THR A 199 31.42 -60.52 87.08
C THR A 199 30.21 -61.01 87.87
N PHE A 200 29.05 -61.23 87.23
CA PHE A 200 27.80 -61.47 87.94
C PHE A 200 27.41 -62.96 88.06
N THR A 201 27.82 -63.80 87.10
CA THR A 201 27.57 -65.26 87.16
C THR A 201 28.22 -65.97 88.35
N PRO A 202 29.49 -65.73 88.72
CA PRO A 202 30.08 -66.35 89.91
C PRO A 202 29.41 -65.85 91.20
N VAL A 203 29.00 -64.57 91.27
CA VAL A 203 28.31 -63.99 92.43
C VAL A 203 26.93 -64.64 92.63
N ARG A 204 26.17 -64.88 91.57
CA ARG A 204 24.87 -65.58 91.66
C ARG A 204 25.00 -67.01 92.21
N ASN A 205 26.02 -67.76 91.76
CA ASN A 205 26.24 -69.13 92.22
C ASN A 205 26.73 -69.21 93.68
N ILE A 206 27.29 -68.12 94.21
CA ILE A 206 27.65 -68.01 95.64
C ILE A 206 26.40 -67.73 96.48
N LEU A 207 25.51 -66.85 96.03
CA LEU A 207 24.30 -66.48 96.77
C LEU A 207 23.22 -67.57 96.80
N THR A 208 23.08 -68.40 95.77
CA THR A 208 22.10 -69.50 95.77
C THR A 208 22.57 -70.77 96.48
N LYS A 209 23.83 -70.80 96.96
CA LYS A 209 24.38 -71.97 97.66
C LYS A 209 24.05 -71.96 99.15
N ASP A 210 23.62 -70.83 99.71
CA ASP A 210 23.22 -70.69 101.11
C ASP A 210 21.73 -71.04 101.37
N ASP A 211 20.87 -71.08 100.36
CA ASP A 211 19.42 -71.34 100.54
C ASP A 211 19.04 -72.85 100.53
N ASN A 212 20.00 -73.77 100.48
CA ASN A 212 19.75 -75.23 100.43
C ASN A 212 20.38 -75.98 101.62
N GLN A 213 20.43 -75.35 102.79
CA GLN A 213 20.82 -75.97 104.06
C GLN A 213 19.71 -75.83 105.11
#